data_AF-A0A842HRY6-F1
#
_entry.id   AF-A0A842HRY6-F1
#
_cell.length_a   1.000
_cell.length_b   1.000
_cell.length_c   1.000
_cell.angle_alpha   90.00
_cell.angle_beta   90.00
_cell.angle_gamma   90.00
#
_symmetry.space_group_name_H-M   'P 1'
#
loop_
_entity.id
_entity.type
_entity.pdbx_description
1 polymer ?
#
loop_
_entity_poly.entity_id
_entity_poly.type
_entity_poly.pdbx_seq_one_letter_code
_entity_poly.pdbx_strand_id
1 'polypeptide(L)'
;MIPKMGKKAIETLSKNLRQLVGEGKRYEKLEALAARSGVGKSTIARARNGENALRIDNLEDIARAFNLEPWQMLVENVDPTDPPALKSNHDKQVVWPFVGVISEADYQGLSSDTKEAIREFVEMKVRNANKSFRRKAG
;
A
#
# COMPACT_ATOMS: atom_id res chain seq x y z
N MET A 1 16.19 12.96 16.51
CA MET A 1 16.79 12.49 15.24
C MET A 1 15.69 12.51 14.19
N ILE A 2 15.81 13.32 13.13
CA ILE A 2 14.79 13.36 12.08
C ILE A 2 15.01 12.14 11.18
N PRO A 3 14.00 11.26 10.99
CA PRO A 3 14.14 10.08 10.14
C PRO A 3 14.47 10.52 8.70
N LYS A 4 15.55 9.98 8.15
CA LYS A 4 15.94 10.20 6.75
C LYS A 4 15.31 9.12 5.87
N MET A 5 14.83 9.54 4.71
CA MET A 5 14.35 8.64 3.67
C MET A 5 15.43 7.65 3.23
N GLY A 6 15.08 6.37 3.09
CA GLY A 6 16.00 5.34 2.62
C GLY A 6 16.33 5.48 1.13
N LYS A 7 17.49 4.95 0.70
CA LYS A 7 18.00 5.07 -0.67
C LYS A 7 16.96 4.69 -1.75
N LYS A 8 16.26 3.57 -1.59
CA LYS A 8 15.23 3.12 -2.54
C LYS A 8 14.08 4.11 -2.69
N ALA A 9 13.66 4.75 -1.59
CA ALA A 9 12.59 5.73 -1.62
C ALA A 9 13.05 7.03 -2.32
N ILE A 10 14.31 7.43 -2.16
CA ILE A 10 14.90 8.56 -2.90
C ILE A 10 14.89 8.27 -4.41
N GLU A 11 15.33 7.08 -4.81
CA GLU A 11 15.35 6.66 -6.21
C GLU A 11 13.94 6.61 -6.82
N THR A 12 12.97 6.09 -6.07
CA THR A 12 11.57 5.98 -6.53
C THR A 12 10.94 7.35 -6.69
N LEU A 13 11.09 8.22 -5.69
CA LEU A 13 10.62 9.61 -5.75
C LEU A 13 11.24 10.37 -6.93
N SER A 14 12.54 10.22 -7.12
CA SER A 14 13.27 10.84 -8.23
C SER A 14 12.72 10.41 -9.59
N LYS A 15 12.47 9.10 -9.79
CA LYS A 15 11.87 8.58 -11.03
C LYS A 15 10.46 9.14 -11.25
N ASN A 16 9.61 9.10 -10.22
CA ASN A 16 8.25 9.61 -10.30
C ASN A 16 8.23 11.11 -10.62
N LEU A 17 9.06 11.93 -9.98
CA LEU A 17 9.14 13.37 -10.29
C LEU A 17 9.61 13.66 -11.72
N ARG A 18 10.49 12.84 -12.29
CA ARG A 18 10.90 12.97 -13.71
C ARG A 18 9.76 12.59 -14.66
N GLN A 19 8.92 11.63 -14.29
CA GLN A 19 7.75 11.22 -15.09
C GLN A 19 6.61 12.25 -15.03
N LEU A 20 6.40 12.86 -13.86
CA LEU A 20 5.26 13.73 -13.59
C LEU A 20 5.48 15.20 -13.97
N VAL A 21 6.74 15.62 -14.12
CA VAL A 21 7.09 17.01 -14.44
C VAL A 21 7.84 17.08 -15.76
N GLY A 22 7.27 17.78 -16.73
CA GLY A 22 7.82 17.93 -18.08
C GLY A 22 6.76 18.34 -19.09
N GLU A 23 7.18 18.56 -20.32
CA GLU A 23 6.30 18.99 -21.41
C GLU A 23 5.08 18.06 -21.56
N GLY A 24 3.90 18.65 -21.72
CA GLY A 24 2.63 17.91 -21.82
C GLY A 24 2.16 17.25 -20.52
N LYS A 25 2.79 17.54 -19.38
CA LYS A 25 2.34 17.09 -18.05
C LYS A 25 1.62 18.21 -17.30
N ARG A 26 0.94 17.84 -16.19
CA ARG A 26 0.23 18.80 -15.31
C ARG A 26 1.12 19.97 -14.88
N TYR A 27 2.39 19.70 -14.61
CA TYR A 27 3.39 20.74 -14.37
C TYR A 27 4.49 20.61 -15.42
N GLU A 28 4.52 21.53 -16.37
CA GLU A 28 5.55 21.54 -17.41
C GLU A 28 6.93 21.93 -16.88
N LYS A 29 6.95 22.78 -15.85
CA LYS A 29 8.16 23.37 -15.27
C LYS A 29 8.17 23.21 -13.76
N LEU A 30 9.36 23.16 -13.18
CA LEU A 30 9.54 23.05 -11.73
C LEU A 30 9.01 24.27 -10.98
N GLU A 31 9.01 25.43 -11.61
CA GLU A 31 8.44 26.68 -11.08
C GLU A 31 6.95 26.56 -10.83
N ALA A 32 6.21 25.92 -11.74
CA ALA A 32 4.78 25.70 -11.58
C ALA A 32 4.48 24.75 -10.42
N LEU A 33 5.26 23.67 -10.30
CA LEU A 33 5.14 22.76 -9.17
C LEU A 33 5.52 23.45 -7.85
N ALA A 34 6.61 24.24 -7.82
CA ALA A 34 7.04 24.98 -6.63
C ALA A 34 5.99 25.98 -6.16
N ALA A 35 5.39 26.73 -7.10
CA ALA A 35 4.32 27.67 -6.80
C ALA A 35 3.08 26.96 -6.22
N ARG A 36 2.78 25.73 -6.70
CA ARG A 36 1.62 24.98 -6.25
C ARG A 36 1.83 24.23 -4.93
N SER A 37 3.02 23.67 -4.70
CA SER A 37 3.33 22.91 -3.49
C SER A 37 3.81 23.80 -2.34
N GLY A 38 4.30 25.01 -2.62
CA GLY A 38 4.98 25.84 -1.62
C GLY A 38 6.40 25.37 -1.28
N VAL A 39 6.86 24.27 -1.88
CA VAL A 39 8.23 23.76 -1.70
C VAL A 39 9.17 24.47 -2.66
N GLY A 40 10.30 24.97 -2.13
CA GLY A 40 11.29 25.70 -2.94
C GLY A 40 11.79 24.90 -4.15
N LYS A 41 11.91 25.56 -5.31
CA LYS A 41 12.34 24.96 -6.58
C LYS A 41 13.64 24.16 -6.45
N SER A 42 14.63 24.67 -5.71
CA SER A 42 15.92 23.99 -5.51
C SER A 42 15.74 22.66 -4.76
N THR A 43 14.88 22.63 -3.75
CA THR A 43 14.53 21.40 -3.01
C THR A 43 13.87 20.38 -3.92
N ILE A 44 12.92 20.80 -4.76
CA ILE A 44 12.26 19.92 -5.72
C ILE A 44 13.26 19.40 -6.76
N ALA A 45 14.16 20.26 -7.26
CA ALA A 45 15.20 19.87 -8.21
C ALA A 45 16.13 18.78 -7.65
N ARG A 46 16.60 18.94 -6.40
CA ARG A 46 17.42 17.93 -5.72
C ARG A 46 16.68 16.61 -5.52
N ALA A 47 15.41 16.67 -5.13
CA ALA A 47 14.56 15.49 -5.01
C ALA A 47 14.36 14.79 -6.36
N ARG A 48 14.09 15.55 -7.43
CA ARG A 48 13.98 15.03 -8.81
C ARG A 48 15.28 14.40 -9.28
N ASN A 49 16.42 14.96 -8.89
CA ASN A 49 17.74 14.42 -9.23
C ASN A 49 18.15 13.22 -8.37
N GLY A 50 17.48 12.97 -7.24
CA GLY A 50 17.82 11.90 -6.29
C GLY A 50 19.04 12.21 -5.44
N GLU A 51 19.36 13.50 -5.25
CA GLU A 51 20.60 13.93 -4.56
C GLU A 51 20.53 13.76 -3.04
N ASN A 52 19.34 13.89 -2.45
CA ASN A 52 19.16 13.83 -1.00
C ASN A 52 17.80 13.26 -0.56
N ALA A 53 17.76 12.82 0.70
CA ALA A 53 16.53 12.48 1.38
C ALA A 53 15.65 13.73 1.57
N LEU A 54 14.43 13.69 1.05
CA LEU A 54 13.42 14.73 1.27
C LEU A 54 12.79 14.55 2.66
N ARG A 55 12.45 15.67 3.32
CA ARG A 55 11.63 15.64 4.54
C ARG A 55 10.21 15.16 4.20
N ILE A 56 9.56 14.47 5.13
CA ILE A 56 8.18 13.98 4.93
C ILE A 56 7.23 15.16 4.67
N ASP A 57 7.37 16.27 5.39
CA ASP A 57 6.58 17.49 5.20
C ASP A 57 6.61 17.98 3.73
N ASN A 58 7.81 18.08 3.15
CA ASN A 58 7.98 18.51 1.76
C ASN A 58 7.46 17.45 0.76
N LEU A 59 7.58 16.15 1.09
CA LEU A 59 7.02 15.08 0.26
C LEU A 59 5.50 15.20 0.23
N GLU A 60 4.88 15.46 1.37
CA GLU A 60 3.44 15.66 1.50
C GLU A 60 2.97 16.87 0.71
N ASP A 61 3.62 18.02 0.85
CA ASP A 61 3.25 19.22 0.10
C ASP A 61 3.39 19.04 -1.42
N ILE A 62 4.43 18.32 -1.88
CA ILE A 62 4.58 17.94 -3.29
C ILE A 62 3.48 16.96 -3.71
N ALA A 63 3.19 15.93 -2.92
CA ALA A 63 2.16 14.94 -3.23
C ALA A 63 0.78 15.58 -3.35
N ARG A 64 0.43 16.49 -2.42
CA ARG A 64 -0.82 17.26 -2.46
C ARG A 64 -0.96 18.09 -3.73
N ALA A 65 0.14 18.59 -4.31
CA ALA A 65 0.08 19.27 -5.62
C ALA A 65 -0.41 18.34 -6.75
N PHE A 66 -0.20 17.03 -6.64
CA PHE A 66 -0.70 16.03 -7.59
C PHE A 66 -2.03 15.39 -7.19
N ASN A 67 -2.64 15.81 -6.07
CA ASN A 67 -3.76 15.11 -5.42
C ASN A 67 -3.39 13.68 -4.99
N LEU A 68 -2.16 13.49 -4.50
CA LEU A 68 -1.64 12.22 -3.99
C LEU A 68 -1.32 12.33 -2.50
N GLU A 69 -1.29 11.18 -1.85
CA GLU A 69 -0.74 10.97 -0.51
C GLU A 69 0.79 10.77 -0.58
N PRO A 70 1.56 11.10 0.49
CA PRO A 70 3.02 10.97 0.50
C PRO A 70 3.51 9.57 0.14
N TRP A 71 2.82 8.53 0.62
CA TRP A 71 3.21 7.15 0.38
C TRP A 71 3.00 6.72 -1.08
N GLN A 72 2.02 7.30 -1.78
CA GLN A 72 1.73 6.99 -3.20
C GLN A 72 2.87 7.47 -4.09
N MET A 73 3.51 8.60 -3.75
CA MET A 73 4.70 9.10 -4.44
C MET A 73 5.93 8.18 -4.29
N LEU A 74 5.87 7.19 -3.41
CA LEU A 74 6.92 6.19 -3.17
C LEU A 74 6.59 4.83 -3.80
N VAL A 75 5.53 4.74 -4.62
CA VAL A 75 5.20 3.58 -5.46
C VAL A 75 5.78 3.81 -6.86
N GLU A 76 6.41 2.81 -7.44
CA GLU A 76 7.00 2.93 -8.79
C GLU A 76 5.92 3.20 -9.84
N ASN A 77 6.23 4.10 -10.79
CA ASN A 77 5.36 4.48 -11.92
C ASN A 77 4.00 5.04 -11.49
N VAL A 78 3.98 5.86 -10.44
CA VAL A 78 2.73 6.45 -9.94
C VAL A 78 2.00 7.24 -11.04
N ASP A 79 0.70 7.02 -11.14
CA ASP A 79 -0.21 7.78 -11.98
C ASP A 79 -1.17 8.60 -11.07
N PRO A 80 -1.16 9.94 -11.13
CA PRO A 80 -2.08 10.76 -10.36
C PRO A 80 -3.55 10.59 -10.76
N THR A 81 -3.85 10.01 -11.91
CA THR A 81 -5.20 9.75 -12.40
C THR A 81 -5.74 8.37 -11.99
N ASP A 82 -4.84 7.45 -11.65
CA ASP A 82 -5.14 6.13 -11.08
C ASP A 82 -4.20 5.87 -9.88
N PRO A 83 -4.42 6.59 -8.77
CA PRO A 83 -3.48 6.57 -7.67
C PRO A 83 -3.50 5.21 -6.95
N PRO A 84 -2.33 4.71 -6.48
CA PRO A 84 -2.28 3.47 -5.72
C PRO A 84 -3.25 3.51 -4.55
N ALA A 85 -4.10 2.49 -4.43
CA ALA A 85 -5.02 2.35 -3.32
C ALA A 85 -4.50 1.31 -2.32
N LEU A 86 -4.70 1.57 -1.02
CA LEU A 86 -4.49 0.54 0.00
C LEU A 86 -5.58 -0.52 -0.17
N LYS A 87 -5.21 -1.70 -0.62
CA LYS A 87 -6.10 -2.87 -0.59
C LYS A 87 -6.33 -3.22 0.88
N SER A 88 -7.54 -2.99 1.36
CA SER A 88 -7.92 -3.50 2.67
C SER A 88 -7.89 -5.02 2.62
N ASN A 89 -7.52 -5.71 3.70
CA ASN A 89 -7.54 -7.19 3.72
C ASN A 89 -8.95 -7.78 3.49
N HIS A 90 -10.00 -6.95 3.43
CA HIS A 90 -11.33 -7.33 2.97
C HIS A 90 -11.39 -7.62 1.45
N ASP A 91 -10.39 -7.17 0.67
CA ASP A 91 -10.29 -7.43 -0.78
C ASP A 91 -9.64 -8.77 -1.12
N LYS A 92 -9.09 -9.49 -0.13
CA LYS A 92 -8.97 -10.94 -0.32
C LYS A 92 -10.40 -11.43 -0.28
N GLN A 93 -10.92 -11.82 -1.44
CA GLN A 93 -12.20 -12.51 -1.55
C GLN A 93 -12.14 -13.73 -0.62
N VAL A 94 -12.55 -13.57 0.64
CA VAL A 94 -12.68 -14.66 1.58
C VAL A 94 -13.92 -15.39 1.10
N VAL A 95 -13.71 -16.35 0.21
CA VAL A 95 -14.77 -17.25 -0.20
C VAL A 95 -15.19 -17.99 1.06
N TRP A 96 -16.44 -17.80 1.46
CA TRP A 96 -17.05 -18.48 2.60
C TRP A 96 -16.74 -19.98 2.51
N PRO A 97 -16.00 -20.59 3.44
CA PRO A 97 -15.40 -21.91 3.24
C PRO A 97 -16.40 -23.07 3.39
N PHE A 98 -17.62 -22.77 3.83
CA PHE A 98 -18.67 -23.75 4.10
C PHE A 98 -19.79 -23.70 3.05
N VAL A 99 -19.46 -23.36 1.79
CA VAL A 99 -20.41 -23.38 0.67
C VAL A 99 -21.13 -24.73 0.61
N GLY A 100 -22.46 -24.71 0.58
CA GLY A 100 -23.31 -25.91 0.53
C GLY A 100 -23.51 -26.62 1.87
N VAL A 101 -22.87 -26.16 2.94
CA VAL A 101 -23.08 -26.69 4.31
C VAL A 101 -23.95 -25.74 5.12
N ILE A 102 -23.60 -24.45 5.15
CA ILE A 102 -24.34 -23.39 5.82
C ILE A 102 -24.04 -22.07 5.12
N SER A 103 -25.01 -21.15 5.03
CA SER A 103 -24.74 -19.80 4.52
C SER A 103 -23.93 -19.00 5.53
N GLU A 104 -23.21 -17.98 5.07
CA GLU A 104 -22.49 -17.09 5.99
C GLU A 104 -23.47 -16.41 6.97
N ALA A 105 -24.62 -15.95 6.49
CA ALA A 105 -25.64 -15.31 7.31
C ALA A 105 -26.16 -16.24 8.42
N ASP A 106 -26.46 -17.48 8.08
CA ASP A 106 -26.95 -18.47 9.05
C ASP A 106 -25.85 -18.82 10.06
N TYR A 107 -24.59 -18.93 9.62
CA TYR A 107 -23.47 -19.11 10.52
C TYR A 107 -23.32 -17.93 11.49
N GLN A 108 -23.47 -16.70 11.01
CA GLN A 108 -23.41 -15.52 11.89
C GLN A 108 -24.55 -15.50 12.92
N GLY A 109 -25.71 -16.09 12.59
CA GLY A 109 -26.82 -16.28 13.52
C GLY A 109 -26.60 -17.35 14.61
N LEU A 110 -25.56 -18.18 14.50
CA LEU A 110 -25.28 -19.21 15.50
C LEU A 110 -24.80 -18.61 16.84
N SER A 111 -25.08 -19.34 17.91
CA SER A 111 -24.58 -19.02 19.25
C SER A 111 -23.04 -19.07 19.31
N SER A 112 -22.45 -18.32 20.23
CA SER A 112 -21.00 -18.31 20.45
C SER A 112 -20.45 -19.69 20.77
N ASP A 113 -21.15 -20.47 21.60
CA ASP A 113 -20.73 -21.82 21.99
C ASP A 113 -20.70 -22.77 20.79
N THR A 114 -21.69 -22.66 19.90
CA THR A 114 -21.73 -23.44 18.66
C THR A 114 -20.60 -23.07 17.72
N LYS A 115 -20.32 -21.77 17.57
CA LYS A 115 -19.19 -21.28 16.74
C LYS A 115 -17.86 -21.76 17.29
N GLU A 116 -17.70 -21.80 18.60
CA GLU A 116 -16.47 -22.27 19.24
C GLU A 116 -16.28 -23.78 19.07
N ALA A 117 -17.34 -24.58 19.24
CA ALA A 117 -17.28 -26.01 18.96
C ALA A 117 -16.89 -26.33 17.50
N ILE A 118 -17.40 -25.55 16.53
CA ILE A 118 -17.01 -25.67 15.12
C ILE A 118 -15.52 -25.34 14.94
N ARG A 119 -15.04 -24.26 15.57
CA ARG A 119 -13.62 -23.86 15.51
C ARG A 119 -12.72 -24.97 16.05
N GLU A 120 -12.99 -25.47 17.25
CA GLU A 120 -12.20 -26.52 17.89
C GLU A 120 -12.13 -27.77 17.02
N PHE A 121 -13.26 -28.15 16.41
CA PHE A 121 -13.31 -29.30 15.51
C PHE A 121 -12.43 -29.11 14.26
N VAL A 122 -12.51 -27.93 13.62
CA VAL A 122 -11.69 -27.61 12.45
C VAL A 122 -10.20 -27.61 12.82
N GLU A 123 -9.83 -26.96 13.93
CA GLU A 123 -8.46 -26.92 14.41
C GLU A 123 -7.89 -28.31 14.70
N MET A 124 -8.69 -29.16 15.35
CA MET A 124 -8.34 -30.56 15.61
C MET A 124 -8.06 -31.30 14.29
N LYS A 125 -8.94 -31.18 13.29
CA LYS A 125 -8.78 -31.86 11.99
C LYS A 125 -7.54 -31.37 11.25
N VAL A 126 -7.29 -30.07 11.22
CA VAL A 126 -6.08 -29.48 10.61
C VAL A 126 -4.81 -29.99 11.31
N ARG A 127 -4.81 -30.00 12.65
CA ARG A 127 -3.67 -30.50 13.45
C ARG A 127 -3.37 -31.97 13.14
N ASN A 128 -4.41 -32.80 13.01
CA ASN A 128 -4.27 -34.21 12.69
C ASN A 128 -3.77 -34.44 11.25
N ALA A 129 -4.29 -33.68 10.28
CA ALA A 129 -3.82 -33.73 8.90
C ALA A 129 -2.32 -33.37 8.81
N ASN A 130 -1.91 -32.28 9.46
CA ASN A 130 -0.51 -31.82 9.47
C ASN A 130 0.45 -32.84 10.12
N LYS A 131 0.03 -33.53 11.18
CA LYS A 131 0.80 -34.63 11.79
C LYS A 131 0.97 -35.80 10.82
N SER A 132 -0.07 -36.16 10.08
CA SER A 132 -0.02 -37.23 9.08
C SER A 132 0.86 -36.88 7.88
N PHE A 133 0.84 -35.64 7.40
CA PHE A 133 1.72 -35.17 6.32
C PHE A 133 3.19 -35.20 6.72
N ARG A 134 3.54 -34.74 7.93
CA ARG A 134 4.92 -34.75 8.43
C ARG A 134 5.51 -36.16 8.59
N ARG A 135 4.68 -37.18 8.86
CA ARG A 135 5.11 -38.58 8.96
C ARG A 135 5.32 -39.29 7.62
N LYS A 136 4.80 -38.75 6.51
CA LYS A 136 5.00 -39.29 5.15
C LYS A 136 6.19 -38.67 4.42
N ALA A 137 6.75 -37.58 4.94
CA ALA A 137 7.81 -36.80 4.29
C ALA A 137 9.21 -37.00 4.90
N GLY A 138 9.35 -37.89 5.88
CA GLY A 138 10.62 -38.34 6.45
C GLY A 138 10.68 -39.85 6.45
#